data_AF-A0A9D2JGG7-F1
#
_entry.id   AF-A0A9D2JGG7-F1
#
_cell.length_a   1.000
_cell.length_b   1.000
_cell.length_c   1.000
_cell.angle_alpha   90.00
_cell.angle_beta   90.00
_cell.angle_gamma   90.00
#
_symmetry.space_group_name_H-M   'P 1'
#
loop_
_entity.id
_entity.type
_entity.pdbx_description
1 polymer ?
#
loop_
_entity_poly.entity_id
_entity_poly.type
_entity_poly.pdbx_seq_one_letter_code
_entity_poly.pdbx_strand_id
1 'polypeptide(L)'
;MESLSNDLNLNALFIGDKAENGQIYKTLLNDLVDEHLGWRQNYMPQDMPIITPEEKSSASFEHTVNRTKDVLSEISARMRTHSVPWHNAGRYWGHMNSETLMPSLLAYNFAMLWNGNNVAYESSPATSQMEEEVGLEFAKLMSYKDGWGHIVADGSLANLEGLWYARNIKSLPLAMQEVTPELVAGKSDWELMNMSTKEIMDLLDSVPDKIDDIKAHSARSGKNLQKLGKWLVPQTKHYSWLKAADIIGVGLDQVIPVPVDHN
;
A
#
# COMPACT_ATOMS: atom_id res chain seq x y z
N MET A 1 -8.83 -21.57 -10.14
CA MET A 1 -7.39 -21.37 -10.33
C MET A 1 -6.95 -22.42 -11.31
N GLU A 2 -6.74 -22.03 -12.57
CA GLU A 2 -5.89 -22.83 -13.46
C GLU A 2 -4.57 -23.05 -12.73
N SER A 3 -4.08 -24.29 -12.70
CA SER A 3 -2.72 -24.56 -12.22
C SER A 3 -1.78 -23.67 -13.03
N LEU A 4 -0.93 -22.88 -12.36
CA LEU A 4 0.19 -22.21 -13.01
C LEU A 4 0.83 -23.21 -13.96
N SER A 5 0.93 -22.85 -15.24
CA SER A 5 1.53 -23.71 -16.25
C SER A 5 2.90 -24.17 -15.74
N ASN A 6 3.14 -25.49 -15.73
CA ASN A 6 4.42 -26.07 -15.33
C ASN A 6 5.61 -25.58 -16.19
N ASP A 7 5.33 -24.79 -17.24
CA ASP A 7 6.30 -24.24 -18.17
C ASP A 7 6.54 -22.71 -17.98
N LEU A 8 6.16 -22.12 -16.84
CA LEU A 8 6.42 -20.70 -16.56
C LEU A 8 7.94 -20.42 -16.55
N ASN A 9 8.38 -19.49 -17.41
CA ASN A 9 9.77 -19.07 -17.50
C ASN A 9 9.99 -17.68 -16.87
N LEU A 10 10.63 -17.65 -15.71
CA LEU A 10 10.92 -16.40 -14.99
C LEU A 10 11.79 -15.43 -15.78
N ASN A 11 12.66 -15.91 -16.67
CA ASN A 11 13.52 -15.05 -17.49
C ASN A 11 12.73 -14.13 -18.42
N ALA A 12 11.47 -14.46 -18.73
CA ALA A 12 10.60 -13.63 -19.57
C ALA A 12 9.89 -12.50 -18.79
N LEU A 13 10.00 -12.48 -17.46
CA LEU A 13 9.24 -11.57 -16.59
C LEU A 13 10.04 -10.36 -16.10
N PHE A 14 11.29 -10.20 -16.53
CA PHE A 14 12.19 -9.13 -16.09
C PHE A 14 12.83 -8.44 -17.30
N ILE A 15 13.28 -7.19 -17.14
CA ILE A 15 14.06 -6.51 -18.18
C ILE A 15 15.44 -7.17 -18.31
N GLY A 16 16.03 -7.52 -17.16
CA GLY A 16 17.29 -8.24 -17.04
C GLY A 16 18.47 -7.32 -16.77
N ASP A 17 19.50 -7.87 -16.09
CA ASP A 17 20.67 -7.12 -15.62
C ASP A 17 21.45 -6.41 -16.74
N LYS A 18 21.30 -6.88 -17.99
CA LYS A 18 21.89 -6.30 -19.20
C LYS A 18 20.85 -5.82 -20.20
N ALA A 19 19.60 -5.65 -19.76
CA ALA A 19 18.46 -5.30 -20.59
C ALA A 19 18.24 -6.29 -21.75
N GLU A 20 18.45 -7.59 -21.48
CA GLU A 20 18.27 -8.68 -22.43
C GLU A 20 16.86 -8.66 -23.06
N ASN A 21 15.85 -8.33 -22.27
CA ASN A 21 14.47 -8.19 -22.70
C ASN A 21 14.05 -6.72 -22.93
N GLY A 22 15.01 -5.80 -23.04
CA GLY A 22 14.71 -4.36 -23.16
C GLY A 22 13.87 -3.99 -24.37
N GLN A 23 14.02 -4.72 -25.49
CA GLN A 23 13.19 -4.50 -26.67
C GLN A 23 11.75 -4.98 -26.45
N ILE A 24 11.54 -6.10 -25.76
CA ILE A 24 10.21 -6.61 -25.39
C ILE A 24 9.51 -5.56 -24.52
N TYR A 25 10.18 -5.07 -23.48
CA TYR A 25 9.64 -4.03 -22.61
C TYR A 25 9.23 -2.77 -23.39
N LYS A 26 10.09 -2.27 -24.29
CA LYS A 26 9.78 -1.10 -25.12
C LYS A 26 8.58 -1.32 -26.03
N THR A 27 8.47 -2.47 -26.68
CA THR A 27 7.34 -2.77 -27.57
C THR A 27 6.04 -2.77 -26.77
N LEU A 28 5.98 -3.54 -25.67
CA LEU A 28 4.79 -3.60 -24.82
C LEU A 28 4.40 -2.24 -24.23
N LEU A 29 5.40 -1.43 -23.85
CA LEU A 29 5.15 -0.07 -23.35
C LEU A 29 4.53 0.83 -24.42
N ASN A 30 5.02 0.79 -25.67
CA ASN A 30 4.44 1.58 -26.74
C ASN A 30 3.02 1.13 -27.06
N ASP A 31 2.77 -0.17 -27.12
CA ASP A 31 1.42 -0.71 -27.37
C ASP A 31 0.42 -0.20 -26.31
N LEU A 32 0.78 -0.26 -25.03
CA LEU A 32 -0.04 0.27 -23.93
C LEU A 32 -0.23 1.78 -24.01
N VAL A 33 0.81 2.55 -24.35
CA VAL A 33 0.68 4.00 -24.52
C VAL A 33 -0.27 4.32 -25.68
N ASP A 34 -0.15 3.61 -26.80
CA ASP A 34 -1.01 3.78 -27.97
C ASP A 34 -2.47 3.41 -27.65
N GLU A 35 -2.71 2.37 -26.85
CA GLU A 35 -4.05 2.03 -26.36
C GLU A 35 -4.69 3.17 -25.55
N HIS A 36 -3.94 3.77 -24.62
CA HIS A 36 -4.46 4.89 -23.82
C HIS A 36 -4.70 6.14 -24.66
N LEU A 37 -3.78 6.47 -25.55
CA LEU A 37 -3.94 7.61 -26.47
C LEU A 37 -5.13 7.40 -27.42
N GLY A 38 -5.27 6.19 -27.95
CA GLY A 38 -6.42 5.78 -28.75
C GLY A 38 -7.74 5.84 -27.99
N TRP A 39 -7.75 5.44 -26.72
CA TRP A 39 -8.91 5.58 -25.84
C TRP A 39 -9.31 7.05 -25.68
N ARG A 40 -8.36 7.95 -25.35
CA ARG A 40 -8.64 9.39 -25.22
C ARG A 40 -9.19 10.01 -26.51
N GLN A 41 -8.70 9.58 -27.68
CA GLN A 41 -9.14 10.10 -28.96
C GLN A 41 -10.55 9.64 -29.36
N ASN A 42 -10.92 8.41 -28.99
CA ASN A 42 -12.09 7.75 -29.57
C ASN A 42 -13.21 7.43 -28.57
N TYR A 43 -13.01 7.64 -27.27
CA TYR A 43 -14.02 7.35 -26.26
C TYR A 43 -15.26 8.26 -26.39
N MET A 44 -15.05 9.53 -26.74
CA MET A 44 -16.09 10.51 -27.05
C MET A 44 -15.82 11.13 -28.43
N PRO A 45 -16.16 10.43 -29.54
CA PRO A 45 -15.76 10.83 -30.90
C PRO A 45 -16.26 12.21 -31.37
N GLN A 46 -17.28 12.75 -30.72
CA GLN A 46 -17.88 14.05 -31.02
C GLN A 46 -17.04 15.24 -30.52
N ASP A 47 -16.09 15.00 -29.61
CA ASP A 47 -15.30 16.07 -29.00
C ASP A 47 -14.22 16.56 -29.97
N MET A 48 -14.11 17.88 -30.13
CA MET A 48 -13.08 18.49 -30.96
C MET A 48 -11.77 18.65 -30.19
N PRO A 49 -10.60 18.47 -30.84
CA PRO A 49 -9.32 18.67 -30.18
C PRO A 49 -9.13 20.14 -29.77
N ILE A 50 -8.86 20.36 -28.48
CA ILE A 50 -8.56 21.69 -27.94
C ILE A 50 -7.18 22.18 -28.42
N ILE A 51 -6.22 21.27 -28.56
CA ILE A 51 -4.86 21.60 -29.05
C ILE A 51 -4.82 21.35 -30.56
N THR A 52 -4.83 22.43 -31.34
CA THR A 52 -4.88 22.40 -32.80
C THR A 52 -3.48 22.28 -33.43
N PRO A 53 -3.37 21.92 -34.73
CA PRO A 53 -2.11 21.97 -35.45
C PRO A 53 -1.48 23.38 -35.50
N GLU A 54 -2.30 24.42 -35.58
CA GLU A 54 -1.85 25.81 -35.57
C GLU A 54 -1.18 26.18 -34.23
N GLU A 55 -1.82 25.83 -33.10
CA GLU A 55 -1.24 26.03 -31.76
C GLU A 55 0.11 25.31 -31.62
N LYS A 56 0.20 24.07 -32.12
CA LYS A 56 1.44 23.29 -32.11
C LYS A 56 2.58 23.90 -32.92
N SER A 57 2.25 24.67 -33.96
CA SER A 57 3.23 25.39 -34.79
C SER A 57 3.63 26.76 -34.23
N SER A 58 3.03 27.20 -33.11
CA SER A 58 3.38 28.48 -32.51
C SER A 58 4.78 28.44 -31.88
N ALA A 59 5.51 29.57 -31.95
CA ALA A 59 6.84 29.67 -31.37
C ALA A 59 6.84 29.43 -29.85
N SER A 60 5.77 29.83 -29.15
CA SER A 60 5.59 29.57 -27.71
C SER A 60 5.44 28.08 -27.40
N PHE A 61 4.68 27.34 -28.22
CA PHE A 61 4.52 25.90 -28.07
C PHE A 61 5.86 25.18 -28.27
N GLU A 62 6.55 25.46 -29.38
CA GLU A 62 7.86 24.87 -29.67
C GLU A 62 8.90 25.17 -28.58
N HIS A 63 8.95 26.43 -28.10
CA HIS A 63 9.83 26.82 -27.00
C HIS A 63 9.54 26.03 -25.72
N THR A 64 8.25 25.84 -25.39
CA THR A 64 7.83 25.08 -24.21
C THR A 64 8.18 23.60 -24.33
N VAL A 65 8.01 23.00 -25.51
CA VAL A 65 8.43 21.62 -25.80
C VAL A 65 9.95 21.47 -25.65
N ASN A 66 10.73 22.41 -26.19
CA ASN A 66 12.18 22.40 -26.06
C ASN A 66 12.61 22.55 -24.60
N ARG A 67 11.98 23.47 -23.85
CA ARG A 67 12.23 23.60 -22.42
C ARG A 67 11.93 22.31 -21.65
N THR A 68 10.85 21.61 -22.00
CA THR A 68 10.51 20.31 -21.41
C THR A 68 11.59 19.27 -21.71
N LYS A 69 12.06 19.20 -22.96
CA LYS A 69 13.17 18.29 -23.35
C LYS A 69 14.45 18.59 -22.60
N ASP A 70 14.79 19.87 -22.38
CA ASP A 70 15.98 20.27 -21.63
C ASP A 70 15.90 19.78 -20.18
N VAL A 71 14.76 20.00 -19.52
CA VAL A 71 14.53 19.54 -18.13
C VAL A 71 14.59 18.02 -18.04
N LEU A 72 13.95 17.29 -18.95
CA LEU A 72 14.00 15.82 -18.98
C LEU A 72 15.41 15.29 -19.28
N SER A 73 16.18 16.01 -20.11
CA SER A 73 17.59 15.68 -20.39
C SER A 73 18.47 15.88 -19.17
N GLU A 74 18.23 16.93 -18.38
CA GLU A 74 18.92 17.14 -17.10
C GLU A 74 18.63 16.01 -16.12
N ILE A 75 17.36 15.62 -15.96
CA ILE A 75 16.97 14.48 -15.12
C ILE A 75 17.66 13.20 -15.60
N SER A 76 17.60 12.91 -16.91
CA SER A 76 18.25 11.74 -17.51
C SER A 76 19.76 11.71 -17.25
N ALA A 77 20.44 12.84 -17.40
CA ALA A 77 21.87 12.95 -17.13
C ALA A 77 22.17 12.67 -15.66
N ARG A 78 21.49 13.34 -14.74
CA ARG A 78 21.71 13.19 -13.28
C ARG A 78 21.46 11.75 -12.81
N MET A 79 20.41 11.10 -13.29
CA MET A 79 20.13 9.70 -12.94
C MET A 79 21.27 8.79 -13.43
N ARG A 80 21.68 8.90 -14.70
CA ARG A 80 22.77 8.05 -15.23
C ARG A 80 24.13 8.31 -14.61
N THR A 81 24.42 9.54 -14.15
CA THR A 81 25.72 9.89 -13.55
C THR A 81 25.80 9.62 -12.05
N HIS A 82 24.67 9.68 -11.33
CA HIS A 82 24.67 9.61 -9.87
C HIS A 82 23.97 8.37 -9.29
N SER A 83 23.27 7.58 -10.11
CA SER A 83 22.75 6.28 -9.66
C SER A 83 23.89 5.31 -9.37
N VAL A 84 23.68 4.43 -8.39
CA VAL A 84 24.58 3.31 -8.13
C VAL A 84 24.64 2.38 -9.35
N PRO A 85 25.81 1.81 -9.69
CA PRO A 85 25.92 0.88 -10.82
C PRO A 85 24.92 -0.27 -10.69
N TRP A 86 24.28 -0.65 -11.80
CA TRP A 86 23.28 -1.71 -11.81
C TRP A 86 23.85 -3.02 -11.26
N HIS A 87 23.12 -3.62 -10.34
CA HIS A 87 23.51 -4.86 -9.68
C HIS A 87 23.39 -6.01 -10.68
N ASN A 88 24.47 -6.79 -10.85
CA ASN A 88 24.46 -7.95 -11.75
C ASN A 88 24.59 -9.23 -10.91
N ALA A 89 23.72 -10.21 -11.18
CA ALA A 89 23.74 -11.51 -10.55
C ALA A 89 25.12 -12.17 -10.69
N GLY A 90 25.57 -12.83 -9.62
CA GLY A 90 26.91 -13.42 -9.53
C GLY A 90 28.04 -12.43 -9.19
N ARG A 91 27.82 -11.12 -9.32
CA ARG A 91 28.79 -10.08 -8.94
C ARG A 91 28.36 -9.31 -7.70
N TYR A 92 27.10 -8.90 -7.67
CA TYR A 92 26.55 -8.13 -6.57
C TYR A 92 25.92 -9.07 -5.53
N TRP A 93 26.42 -9.01 -4.30
CA TRP A 93 25.98 -9.82 -3.16
C TRP A 93 25.61 -8.94 -1.95
N GLY A 94 25.07 -7.75 -2.24
CA GLY A 94 24.59 -6.81 -1.24
C GLY A 94 23.13 -7.05 -0.82
N HIS A 95 22.61 -6.13 -0.01
CA HIS A 95 21.27 -6.26 0.59
C HIS A 95 20.13 -5.66 -0.27
N MET A 96 20.45 -4.83 -1.27
CA MET A 96 19.44 -4.16 -2.11
C MET A 96 19.21 -4.88 -3.43
N ASN A 97 17.95 -4.98 -3.85
CA ASN A 97 17.56 -5.36 -5.22
C ASN A 97 16.86 -4.17 -5.90
N SER A 98 17.08 -4.00 -7.21
CA SER A 98 16.43 -2.96 -8.02
C SER A 98 15.77 -3.50 -9.29
N GLU A 99 15.84 -4.82 -9.54
CA GLU A 99 15.11 -5.47 -10.62
C GLU A 99 13.70 -5.82 -10.15
N THR A 100 12.69 -5.30 -10.86
CA THR A 100 11.26 -5.52 -10.58
C THR A 100 10.60 -6.25 -11.75
N LEU A 101 9.46 -6.89 -11.49
CA LEU A 101 8.72 -7.59 -12.53
C LEU A 101 8.32 -6.61 -13.65
N MET A 102 8.67 -6.96 -14.89
CA MET A 102 8.28 -6.24 -16.11
C MET A 102 6.77 -5.97 -16.18
N PRO A 103 5.86 -6.94 -15.90
CA PRO A 103 4.43 -6.64 -15.89
C PRO A 103 4.04 -5.58 -14.85
N SER A 104 4.69 -5.53 -13.68
CA SER A 104 4.42 -4.49 -12.68
C SER A 104 4.84 -3.11 -13.16
N LEU A 105 5.99 -3.00 -13.84
CA LEU A 105 6.44 -1.74 -14.47
C LEU A 105 5.43 -1.27 -15.53
N LEU A 106 5.07 -2.16 -16.47
CA LEU A 106 4.17 -1.86 -17.57
C LEU A 106 2.77 -1.45 -17.08
N ALA A 107 2.21 -2.21 -16.13
CA ALA A 107 0.90 -1.90 -15.55
C ALA A 107 0.90 -0.54 -14.85
N TYR A 108 1.95 -0.22 -14.09
CA TYR A 108 2.08 1.09 -13.47
C TYR A 108 2.19 2.20 -14.52
N ASN A 109 3.05 2.03 -15.54
CA ASN A 109 3.21 3.01 -16.62
C ASN A 109 1.88 3.30 -17.32
N PHE A 110 1.08 2.27 -17.60
CA PHE A 110 -0.20 2.38 -18.28
C PHE A 110 -1.27 3.02 -17.39
N ALA A 111 -1.50 2.48 -16.18
CA ALA A 111 -2.53 2.98 -15.26
C ALA A 111 -2.28 4.44 -14.83
N MET A 112 -1.00 4.85 -14.70
CA MET A 112 -0.62 6.22 -14.38
C MET A 112 -1.19 7.25 -15.38
N LEU A 113 -1.45 6.85 -16.63
CA LEU A 113 -1.99 7.74 -17.65
C LEU A 113 -3.48 8.09 -17.43
N TRP A 114 -4.22 7.27 -16.67
CA TRP A 114 -5.56 7.60 -16.17
C TRP A 114 -5.52 8.47 -14.92
N ASN A 115 -4.46 8.35 -14.11
CA ASN A 115 -4.28 9.12 -12.88
C ASN A 115 -5.52 9.02 -11.95
N GLY A 116 -6.07 7.80 -11.83
CA GLY A 116 -7.20 7.53 -10.93
C GLY A 116 -6.79 7.61 -9.46
N ASN A 117 -7.71 7.99 -8.59
CA ASN A 117 -7.51 8.06 -7.14
C ASN A 117 -8.32 6.96 -6.44
N ASN A 118 -7.67 5.91 -5.93
CA ASN A 118 -8.34 4.78 -5.27
C ASN A 118 -9.04 5.14 -3.94
N VAL A 119 -8.83 6.33 -3.38
CA VAL A 119 -9.63 6.81 -2.24
C VAL A 119 -11.07 7.15 -2.66
N ALA A 120 -11.27 7.52 -3.94
CA ALA A 120 -12.57 7.92 -4.48
C ALA A 120 -12.95 7.04 -5.67
N TYR A 121 -13.80 6.04 -5.42
CA TYR A 121 -14.21 5.03 -6.40
C TYR A 121 -14.69 5.61 -7.74
N GLU A 122 -15.41 6.75 -7.73
CA GLU A 122 -15.90 7.41 -8.95
C GLU A 122 -14.79 7.85 -9.91
N SER A 123 -13.57 8.08 -9.40
CA SER A 123 -12.41 8.49 -10.19
C SER A 123 -11.55 7.33 -10.68
N SER A 124 -11.80 6.11 -10.17
CA SER A 124 -10.89 4.97 -10.28
C SER A 124 -11.60 3.61 -10.18
N PRO A 125 -12.78 3.40 -10.78
CA PRO A 125 -13.57 2.19 -10.52
C PRO A 125 -12.83 0.91 -10.89
N ALA A 126 -12.05 0.93 -11.97
CA ALA A 126 -11.23 -0.20 -12.40
C ALA A 126 -10.10 -0.51 -11.40
N THR A 127 -9.30 0.48 -11.02
CA THR A 127 -8.15 0.28 -10.13
C THR A 127 -8.56 0.09 -8.67
N SER A 128 -9.71 0.62 -8.25
CA SER A 128 -10.29 0.35 -6.93
C SER A 128 -10.72 -1.11 -6.80
N GLN A 129 -11.34 -1.66 -7.84
CA GLN A 129 -11.70 -3.08 -7.90
C GLN A 129 -10.46 -3.98 -7.89
N MET A 130 -9.41 -3.62 -8.64
CA MET A 130 -8.13 -4.33 -8.63
C MET A 130 -7.47 -4.33 -7.24
N GLU A 131 -7.57 -3.24 -6.48
CA GLU A 131 -7.03 -3.19 -5.12
C GLU A 131 -7.79 -4.10 -4.15
N GLU A 132 -9.13 -4.17 -4.26
CA GLU A 132 -9.94 -5.12 -3.48
C GLU A 132 -9.54 -6.57 -3.80
N GLU A 133 -9.32 -6.89 -5.09
CA GLU A 133 -8.85 -8.21 -5.51
C GLU A 133 -7.48 -8.55 -4.91
N VAL A 134 -6.52 -7.61 -4.94
CA VAL A 134 -5.21 -7.76 -4.28
C VAL A 134 -5.36 -7.98 -2.77
N GLY A 135 -6.29 -7.28 -2.13
CA GLY A 135 -6.62 -7.48 -0.72
C GLY A 135 -7.07 -8.91 -0.39
N LEU A 136 -7.97 -9.45 -1.21
CA LEU A 136 -8.46 -10.83 -1.09
C LEU A 136 -7.37 -11.85 -1.43
N GLU A 137 -6.49 -11.56 -2.38
CA GLU A 137 -5.31 -12.37 -2.69
C GLU A 137 -4.33 -12.42 -1.51
N PHE A 138 -4.10 -11.30 -0.81
CA PHE A 138 -3.32 -11.29 0.43
C PHE A 138 -3.98 -12.12 1.54
N ALA A 139 -5.28 -11.97 1.76
CA ALA A 139 -6.02 -12.76 2.74
C ALA A 139 -5.88 -14.26 2.43
N LYS A 140 -6.02 -14.64 1.17
CA LYS A 140 -5.84 -16.02 0.70
C LYS A 140 -4.40 -16.51 0.90
N LEU A 141 -3.39 -15.72 0.54
CA LEU A 141 -1.98 -16.04 0.73
C LEU A 141 -1.67 -16.33 2.20
N MET A 142 -2.25 -15.55 3.11
CA MET A 142 -2.10 -15.70 4.56
C MET A 142 -3.07 -16.75 5.15
N SER A 143 -3.83 -17.45 4.32
CA SER A 143 -4.82 -18.47 4.73
C SER A 143 -5.93 -17.95 5.65
N TYR A 144 -6.27 -16.67 5.56
CA TYR A 144 -7.43 -16.09 6.25
C TYR A 144 -8.71 -16.37 5.47
N LYS A 145 -9.67 -17.04 6.11
CA LYS A 145 -10.96 -17.41 5.50
C LYS A 145 -11.85 -16.18 5.28
N ASP A 146 -11.95 -15.33 6.29
CA ASP A 146 -12.76 -14.12 6.32
C ASP A 146 -11.86 -12.88 6.50
N GLY A 147 -10.70 -12.91 5.83
CA GLY A 147 -9.70 -11.83 5.90
C GLY A 147 -9.94 -10.75 4.85
N TRP A 148 -9.26 -9.61 5.04
CA TRP A 148 -9.22 -8.50 4.11
C TRP A 148 -7.82 -7.86 4.12
N GLY A 149 -7.51 -7.05 3.11
CA GLY A 149 -6.27 -6.29 3.02
C GLY A 149 -6.38 -5.19 1.97
N HIS A 150 -5.39 -4.31 1.92
CA HIS A 150 -5.26 -3.28 0.89
C HIS A 150 -3.79 -2.89 0.72
N ILE A 151 -3.50 -2.04 -0.27
CA ILE A 151 -2.15 -1.53 -0.49
C ILE A 151 -1.92 -0.33 0.43
N VAL A 152 -0.77 -0.32 1.11
CA VAL A 152 -0.32 0.82 1.91
C VAL A 152 0.85 1.48 1.18
N ALA A 153 1.03 2.79 1.37
CA ALA A 153 2.13 3.55 0.77
C ALA A 153 3.52 2.93 1.01
N ASP A 154 3.76 2.38 2.21
CA ASP A 154 4.97 1.60 2.52
C ASP A 154 4.78 0.68 3.74
N GLY A 155 5.74 -0.22 3.97
CA GLY A 155 5.68 -1.18 5.08
C GLY A 155 5.81 -0.58 6.49
N SER A 156 6.37 0.63 6.63
CA SER A 156 6.40 1.31 7.93
C SER A 156 5.02 1.85 8.30
N LEU A 157 4.27 2.35 7.33
CA LEU A 157 2.88 2.76 7.51
C LEU A 157 1.96 1.55 7.72
N ALA A 158 2.20 0.42 7.04
CA ALA A 158 1.47 -0.82 7.32
C ALA A 158 1.67 -1.30 8.77
N ASN A 159 2.90 -1.22 9.31
CA ASN A 159 3.16 -1.51 10.73
C ASN A 159 2.45 -0.52 11.67
N LEU A 160 2.45 0.76 11.33
CA LEU A 160 1.72 1.78 12.10
C LEU A 160 0.22 1.48 12.13
N GLU A 161 -0.35 1.09 10.99
CA GLU A 161 -1.76 0.73 10.88
C GLU A 161 -2.08 -0.54 11.68
N GLY A 162 -1.23 -1.57 11.62
CA GLY A 162 -1.37 -2.74 12.48
C GLY A 162 -1.37 -2.40 13.97
N LEU A 163 -0.52 -1.47 14.41
CA LEU A 163 -0.52 -0.98 15.79
C LEU A 163 -1.76 -0.14 16.11
N TRP A 164 -2.28 0.64 15.14
CA TRP A 164 -3.53 1.38 15.29
C TRP A 164 -4.72 0.44 15.51
N TYR A 165 -4.82 -0.64 14.73
CA TYR A 165 -5.81 -1.71 14.93
C TYR A 165 -5.68 -2.31 16.33
N ALA A 166 -4.48 -2.77 16.71
CA ALA A 166 -4.24 -3.38 18.02
C ALA A 166 -4.64 -2.44 19.17
N ARG A 167 -4.23 -1.16 19.10
CA ARG A 167 -4.56 -0.13 20.10
C ARG A 167 -6.07 0.07 20.23
N ASN A 168 -6.78 0.22 19.11
CA ASN A 168 -8.21 0.48 19.14
C ASN A 168 -8.96 -0.76 19.63
N ILE A 169 -8.68 -1.95 19.10
CA ILE A 169 -9.32 -3.21 19.50
C ILE A 169 -9.15 -3.45 21.00
N LYS A 170 -7.94 -3.25 21.54
CA LYS A 170 -7.64 -3.45 22.96
C LYS A 170 -8.44 -2.55 23.90
N SER A 171 -8.90 -1.40 23.41
CA SER A 171 -9.69 -0.43 24.19
C SER A 171 -11.21 -0.66 24.10
N LEU A 172 -11.69 -1.45 23.14
CA LEU A 172 -13.12 -1.62 22.90
C LEU A 172 -13.88 -2.21 24.10
N PRO A 173 -13.37 -3.23 24.82
CA PRO A 173 -14.08 -3.78 25.99
C PRO A 173 -14.35 -2.75 27.09
N LEU A 174 -13.41 -1.83 27.33
CA LEU A 174 -13.60 -0.72 28.28
C LEU A 174 -14.61 0.31 27.76
N ALA A 175 -14.59 0.59 26.45
CA ALA A 175 -15.58 1.48 25.83
C ALA A 175 -16.99 0.86 25.85
N MET A 176 -17.11 -0.45 25.65
CA MET A 176 -18.36 -1.20 25.84
C MET A 176 -18.83 -1.11 27.28
N GLN A 177 -17.94 -1.28 28.27
CA GLN A 177 -18.28 -1.12 29.68
C GLN A 177 -18.81 0.29 30.01
N GLU A 178 -18.31 1.33 29.34
CA GLU A 178 -18.76 2.72 29.53
C GLU A 178 -20.11 3.01 28.84
N VAL A 179 -20.32 2.49 27.64
CA VAL A 179 -21.50 2.82 26.80
C VAL A 179 -22.67 1.85 26.98
N THR A 180 -22.38 0.56 27.15
CA THR A 180 -23.35 -0.55 27.23
C THR A 180 -22.84 -1.59 28.25
N PRO A 181 -22.85 -1.26 29.56
CA PRO A 181 -22.27 -2.12 30.61
C PRO A 181 -22.83 -3.55 30.62
N GLU A 182 -24.08 -3.73 30.19
CA GLU A 182 -24.76 -5.02 30.04
C GLU A 182 -24.05 -5.98 29.09
N LEU A 183 -23.38 -5.48 28.05
CA LEU A 183 -22.70 -6.28 27.03
C LEU A 183 -21.51 -7.05 27.61
N VAL A 184 -20.92 -6.49 28.67
CA VAL A 184 -19.72 -7.03 29.33
C VAL A 184 -19.95 -7.27 30.83
N ALA A 185 -21.21 -7.38 31.24
CA ALA A 185 -21.59 -7.54 32.64
C ALA A 185 -20.92 -8.76 33.30
N GLY A 186 -20.46 -8.58 34.53
CA GLY A 186 -19.82 -9.63 35.31
C GLY A 186 -18.34 -9.89 34.96
N LYS A 187 -17.78 -9.22 33.95
CA LYS A 187 -16.34 -9.26 33.66
C LYS A 187 -15.60 -8.20 34.47
N SER A 188 -14.49 -8.59 35.08
CA SER A 188 -13.53 -7.68 35.69
C SER A 188 -12.71 -6.92 34.64
N ASP A 189 -12.12 -5.79 35.01
CA ASP A 189 -11.23 -5.03 34.12
C ASP A 189 -10.10 -5.90 33.54
N TRP A 190 -9.59 -6.87 34.31
CA TRP A 190 -8.58 -7.80 33.81
C TRP A 190 -9.12 -8.72 32.70
N GLU A 191 -10.33 -9.26 32.86
CA GLU A 191 -10.98 -10.09 31.85
C GLU A 191 -11.30 -9.27 30.59
N LEU A 192 -11.76 -8.02 30.75
CA LEU A 192 -11.96 -7.09 29.62
C LEU A 192 -10.65 -6.86 28.87
N MET A 193 -9.57 -6.62 29.59
CA MET A 193 -8.25 -6.37 29.01
C MET A 193 -7.55 -7.63 28.50
N ASN A 194 -8.13 -8.83 28.63
CA ASN A 194 -7.54 -10.08 28.11
C ASN A 194 -8.53 -10.88 27.25
N MET A 195 -9.61 -10.24 26.81
CA MET A 195 -10.57 -10.79 25.87
C MET A 195 -9.90 -11.09 24.52
N SER A 196 -10.31 -12.18 23.87
CA SER A 196 -9.83 -12.53 22.54
C SER A 196 -10.34 -11.54 21.49
N THR A 197 -9.55 -11.23 20.46
CA THR A 197 -9.99 -10.30 19.39
C THR A 197 -11.32 -10.72 18.77
N LYS A 198 -11.54 -12.02 18.56
CA LYS A 198 -12.79 -12.53 18.01
C LYS A 198 -13.98 -12.22 18.92
N GLU A 199 -13.88 -12.51 20.22
CA GLU A 199 -14.95 -12.19 21.18
C GLU A 199 -15.23 -10.68 21.22
N ILE A 200 -14.20 -9.82 21.12
CA ILE A 200 -14.40 -8.36 21.05
C ILE A 200 -15.19 -7.97 19.79
N MET A 201 -14.86 -8.54 18.62
CA MET A 201 -15.59 -8.25 17.39
C MET A 201 -17.02 -8.81 17.43
N ASP A 202 -17.21 -10.05 17.89
CA ASP A 202 -18.52 -10.68 18.03
C ASP A 202 -19.45 -9.86 18.96
N LEU A 203 -18.92 -9.31 20.06
CA LEU A 203 -19.67 -8.42 20.94
C LEU A 203 -20.01 -7.09 20.25
N LEU A 204 -19.08 -6.49 19.52
CA LEU A 204 -19.31 -5.23 18.81
C LEU A 204 -20.40 -5.39 17.73
N ASP A 205 -20.36 -6.50 16.98
CA ASP A 205 -21.32 -6.82 15.92
C ASP A 205 -22.72 -7.15 16.46
N SER A 206 -22.82 -7.57 17.73
CA SER A 206 -24.11 -7.81 18.39
C SER A 206 -24.89 -6.53 18.72
N VAL A 207 -24.25 -5.35 18.64
CA VAL A 207 -24.84 -4.04 18.99
C VAL A 207 -24.62 -2.99 17.88
N PRO A 208 -25.11 -3.22 16.64
CA PRO A 208 -24.83 -2.36 15.48
C PRO A 208 -25.21 -0.89 15.72
N ASP A 209 -26.32 -0.64 16.42
CA ASP A 209 -26.81 0.72 16.72
C ASP A 209 -25.94 1.49 17.71
N LYS A 210 -24.98 0.83 18.38
CA LYS A 210 -24.07 1.41 19.38
C LYS A 210 -22.62 1.50 18.92
N ILE A 211 -22.29 0.99 17.73
CA ILE A 211 -20.91 0.88 17.25
C ILE A 211 -20.19 2.24 17.24
N ASP A 212 -20.84 3.30 16.76
CA ASP A 212 -20.19 4.61 16.66
C ASP A 212 -19.98 5.26 18.03
N ASP A 213 -20.91 5.10 18.97
CA ASP A 213 -20.77 5.56 20.36
C ASP A 213 -19.62 4.81 21.06
N ILE A 214 -19.54 3.48 20.91
CA ILE A 214 -18.45 2.66 21.45
C ILE A 214 -17.11 3.10 20.84
N LYS A 215 -17.04 3.29 19.52
CA LYS A 215 -15.83 3.78 18.85
C LYS A 215 -15.42 5.16 19.35
N ALA A 216 -16.36 6.06 19.63
CA ALA A 216 -16.06 7.38 20.18
C ALA A 216 -15.41 7.33 21.58
N HIS A 217 -15.75 6.32 22.39
CA HIS A 217 -15.19 6.12 23.73
C HIS A 217 -13.93 5.22 23.77
N SER A 218 -13.59 4.58 22.64
CA SER A 218 -12.35 3.80 22.48
C SER A 218 -11.07 4.68 22.54
N ALA A 219 -9.92 4.09 22.27
CA ALA A 219 -8.64 4.78 22.11
C ALA A 219 -8.66 5.93 21.08
N ARG A 220 -9.68 6.01 20.22
CA ARG A 220 -9.95 7.17 19.33
C ARG A 220 -10.15 8.46 20.12
N SER A 221 -10.64 8.39 21.35
CA SER A 221 -10.80 9.55 22.25
C SER A 221 -9.48 10.11 22.81
N GLY A 222 -8.37 9.36 22.68
CA GLY A 222 -7.10 9.66 23.34
C GLY A 222 -7.04 9.29 24.83
N LYS A 223 -8.13 8.78 25.42
CA LYS A 223 -8.16 8.35 26.82
C LYS A 223 -7.56 6.95 26.99
N ASN A 224 -7.05 6.68 28.19
CA ASN A 224 -6.63 5.34 28.66
C ASN A 224 -5.53 4.64 27.84
N LEU A 225 -4.81 5.32 26.95
CA LEU A 225 -3.80 4.68 26.07
C LEU A 225 -2.72 3.91 26.87
N GLN A 226 -2.29 4.45 28.02
CA GLN A 226 -1.28 3.82 28.88
C GLN A 226 -1.80 2.57 29.62
N LYS A 227 -3.12 2.37 29.69
CA LYS A 227 -3.73 1.17 30.30
C LYS A 227 -3.75 -0.02 29.35
N LEU A 228 -3.45 0.18 28.06
CA LEU A 228 -3.63 -0.84 27.02
C LEU A 228 -2.56 -1.95 27.04
N GLY A 229 -1.55 -1.83 27.89
CA GLY A 229 -0.49 -2.82 28.07
C GLY A 229 0.78 -2.52 27.27
N LYS A 230 1.58 -3.55 27.03
CA LYS A 230 2.90 -3.46 26.41
C LYS A 230 2.90 -4.04 24.99
N TRP A 231 3.71 -3.46 24.11
CA TRP A 231 3.95 -3.93 22.76
C TRP A 231 5.28 -4.69 22.70
N LEU A 232 5.22 -6.01 22.64
CA LEU A 232 6.41 -6.87 22.64
C LEU A 232 6.90 -7.07 21.20
N VAL A 233 8.19 -6.86 21.00
CA VAL A 233 8.82 -6.89 19.66
C VAL A 233 10.22 -7.50 19.75
N PRO A 234 10.71 -8.22 18.74
CA PRO A 234 12.08 -8.73 18.75
C PRO A 234 13.10 -7.62 18.98
N GLN A 235 14.19 -7.91 19.67
CA GLN A 235 15.23 -6.90 19.97
C GLN A 235 15.78 -6.25 18.69
N THR A 236 15.88 -7.03 17.61
CA THR A 236 16.38 -6.67 16.27
C THR A 236 15.33 -6.05 15.33
N LYS A 237 14.14 -5.74 15.83
CA LYS A 237 13.05 -5.09 15.08
C LYS A 237 13.50 -3.92 14.21
N HIS A 238 12.81 -3.74 13.09
CA HIS A 238 12.93 -2.52 12.29
C HIS A 238 12.54 -1.28 13.12
N TYR A 239 13.19 -0.15 12.87
CA TYR A 239 13.00 1.09 13.64
C TYR A 239 11.57 1.63 13.58
N SER A 240 10.80 1.25 12.55
CA SER A 240 9.41 1.70 12.37
C SER A 240 8.50 1.36 13.55
N TRP A 241 8.80 0.34 14.36
CA TRP A 241 8.01 0.02 15.55
C TRP A 241 8.12 1.06 16.66
N LEU A 242 9.32 1.57 16.92
CA LEU A 242 9.52 2.63 17.91
C LEU A 242 8.83 3.92 17.43
N LYS A 243 9.04 4.27 16.16
CA LYS A 243 8.38 5.42 15.53
C LYS A 243 6.85 5.29 15.58
N ALA A 244 6.31 4.10 15.31
CA ALA A 244 4.87 3.85 15.33
C ALA A 244 4.27 4.01 16.73
N ALA A 245 4.94 3.50 17.77
CA ALA A 245 4.49 3.62 19.16
C ALA A 245 4.45 5.08 19.63
N ASP A 246 5.44 5.88 19.23
CA ASP A 246 5.44 7.32 19.45
C ASP A 246 4.27 8.01 18.73
N ILE A 247 4.16 7.82 17.40
CA ILE A 247 3.10 8.43 16.58
C ILE A 247 1.70 8.10 17.09
N ILE A 248 1.44 6.86 17.50
CA ILE A 248 0.11 6.40 17.89
C ILE A 248 -0.28 6.76 19.33
N GLY A 249 0.62 7.43 20.07
CA GLY A 249 0.38 7.98 21.40
C GLY A 249 0.47 7.00 22.56
N VAL A 250 0.87 5.73 22.31
CA VAL A 250 1.16 4.78 23.40
C VAL A 250 2.53 5.05 24.02
N GLY A 251 3.46 5.65 23.27
CA GLY A 251 4.77 6.07 23.76
C GLY A 251 5.82 4.95 23.73
N LEU A 252 7.09 5.37 23.70
CA LEU A 252 8.23 4.47 23.54
C LEU A 252 8.40 3.49 24.71
N ASP A 253 8.06 3.91 25.93
CA ASP A 253 8.19 3.10 27.15
C ASP A 253 7.22 1.90 27.21
N GLN A 254 6.25 1.86 26.30
CA GLN A 254 5.34 0.72 26.14
C GLN A 254 5.91 -0.36 25.20
N VAL A 255 6.98 -0.07 24.46
CA VAL A 255 7.62 -1.03 23.55
C VAL A 255 8.69 -1.82 24.30
N ILE A 256 8.47 -3.13 24.44
CA ILE A 256 9.36 -4.01 25.20
C ILE A 256 10.15 -4.90 24.22
N PRO A 257 11.49 -4.75 24.17
CA PRO A 257 12.31 -5.63 23.36
C PRO A 257 12.37 -7.03 23.98
N VAL A 258 12.08 -8.04 23.16
CA VAL A 258 12.24 -9.45 23.51
C VAL A 258 13.59 -9.93 22.98
N PRO A 259 14.47 -10.49 23.82
CA PRO A 259 15.74 -11.07 23.37
C PRO A 259 15.53 -12.10 22.26
N VAL A 260 16.39 -12.06 21.25
CA VAL A 260 16.43 -13.10 20.20
C VAL A 260 17.48 -14.14 20.57
N ASP A 261 17.28 -15.37 20.12
CA ASP A 261 18.28 -16.42 20.28
C ASP A 261 19.43 -16.26 19.25
N HIS A 262 20.35 -17.21 19.27
CA HIS A 262 21.52 -17.20 18.39
C HIS A 262 21.27 -17.81 17.00
N ASN A 263 20.03 -18.28 16.73
CA ASN A 263 19.67 -19.03 15.54
C ASN A 263 18.81 -18.22 14.57
#